data_AF-A0A3P8X0C0-F1
#
_entry.id   AF-A0A3P8X0C0-F1
#
_cell.length_a   1.000
_cell.length_b   1.000
_cell.length_c   1.000
_cell.angle_alpha   90.00
_cell.angle_beta   90.00
_cell.angle_gamma   90.00
#
_symmetry.space_group_name_H-M   'P 1'
#
loop_
_entity.id
_entity.type
_entity.pdbx_description
1 polymer ?
#
loop_
_entity_poly.entity_id
_entity_poly.type
_entity_poly.pdbx_seq_one_letter_code
_entity_poly.pdbx_strand_id
1 'polypeptide(L)'
;FMAFGSHRMRELSGTYTFSSRPRAVENRIKVPPQALRNYGNIMYDRRVVRGSTYSQHILQTTAQTTPSEIQRHQEMRRRAITQKRAFGESRLKTPEALQGRTHVDVQTDLYLEELSDVLATTDIECQTDAFLDRPATPLFIPAKTGKDVATQIEEGELFDFDREVQPLLEVLVGKTVEQSLLEVMEEEELECLRAQQRAFLELRNSELAEVQRLQEQERRRSQEKERRIAEQREALKKEKETAEKIAARVFSQHYLADLLPAVFTSLSDHGYFYDPVEKDIETNFFPWLMAEVNKSLEKRRVARQLLDGRNLRM
;
A
#
# COMPACT_ATOMS: atom_id res chain seq x y z
N PHE A 1 1.56 55.18 -20.70
CA PHE A 1 2.53 54.46 -21.54
C PHE A 1 3.93 54.99 -21.24
N MET A 2 4.84 54.06 -20.92
CA MET A 2 6.29 54.22 -20.63
C MET A 2 6.71 55.19 -19.52
N ALA A 3 7.45 54.68 -18.53
CA ALA A 3 8.88 54.95 -18.41
C ALA A 3 9.54 54.22 -17.23
N PHE A 4 10.85 53.98 -17.40
CA PHE A 4 11.88 53.56 -16.43
C PHE A 4 11.87 52.08 -16.03
N GLY A 5 12.97 51.34 -16.06
CA GLY A 5 14.39 51.67 -16.25
C GLY A 5 15.19 50.49 -15.72
N SER A 6 16.23 50.09 -16.44
CA SER A 6 17.05 48.89 -16.23
C SER A 6 17.71 48.80 -14.85
N HIS A 7 17.87 47.59 -14.31
CA HIS A 7 19.12 47.22 -13.63
C HIS A 7 19.45 45.73 -13.81
N ARG A 8 20.58 45.49 -14.48
CA ARG A 8 21.32 44.24 -14.46
C ARG A 8 21.99 44.11 -13.11
N MET A 9 21.61 43.12 -12.33
CA MET A 9 22.41 42.60 -11.22
C MET A 9 23.37 41.55 -11.77
N ARG A 10 24.65 41.77 -11.48
CA ARG A 10 25.78 40.89 -11.78
C ARG A 10 26.10 40.20 -10.47
N GLU A 11 25.71 38.94 -10.31
CA GLU A 11 26.14 38.12 -9.17
C GLU A 11 27.31 37.22 -9.57
N LEU A 12 28.37 37.32 -8.77
CA LEU A 12 29.52 36.42 -8.71
C LEU A 12 29.29 35.46 -7.54
N SER A 13 29.20 34.15 -7.80
CA SER A 13 29.87 33.08 -7.03
C SER A 13 29.33 31.72 -7.48
N GLY A 14 30.25 30.80 -7.78
CA GLY A 14 29.93 29.51 -8.36
C GLY A 14 29.28 28.56 -7.38
N THR A 15 28.05 28.15 -7.70
CA THR A 15 27.46 26.90 -7.22
C THR A 15 27.49 25.89 -8.36
N TYR A 16 28.37 24.89 -8.24
CA TYR A 16 28.39 23.73 -9.12
C TYR A 16 27.03 23.02 -9.04
N THR A 17 26.22 23.19 -10.08
CA THR A 17 24.87 22.61 -10.14
C THR A 17 24.90 21.45 -11.13
N PHE A 18 24.98 20.22 -10.60
CA PHE A 18 24.86 19.00 -11.39
C PHE A 18 23.38 18.60 -11.46
N SER A 19 22.73 18.83 -12.61
CA SER A 19 21.38 18.35 -12.88
C SER A 19 21.42 17.28 -13.97
N SER A 20 21.29 16.01 -13.62
CA SER A 20 21.01 14.95 -14.59
C SER A 20 19.51 14.65 -14.60
N ARG A 21 18.93 14.52 -15.81
CA ARG A 21 17.56 14.03 -15.98
C ARG A 21 17.51 12.54 -15.63
N PRO A 22 16.48 12.03 -14.95
CA PRO A 22 16.39 10.60 -14.63
C PRO A 22 16.34 9.78 -15.92
N ARG A 23 17.29 8.84 -16.06
CA ARG A 23 17.36 7.88 -17.17
C ARG A 23 17.02 6.50 -16.63
N ALA A 24 16.04 5.84 -17.23
CA ALA A 24 15.63 4.48 -16.86
C ALA A 24 16.76 3.46 -17.09
N VAL A 25 16.87 2.48 -16.19
CA VAL A 25 17.86 1.41 -16.20
C VAL A 25 17.53 0.42 -17.32
N GLU A 26 18.40 0.32 -18.33
CA GLU A 26 18.31 -0.73 -19.35
C GLU A 26 18.91 -2.03 -18.81
N ASN A 27 18.10 -3.09 -18.76
CA ASN A 27 18.53 -4.44 -18.40
C ASN A 27 19.48 -5.01 -19.46
N ARG A 28 20.78 -4.87 -19.24
CA ARG A 28 21.80 -5.55 -20.03
C ARG A 28 22.19 -6.86 -19.36
N ILE A 29 21.65 -7.96 -19.87
CA ILE A 29 22.09 -9.32 -19.52
C ILE A 29 23.54 -9.47 -20.01
N LYS A 30 24.50 -9.41 -19.10
CA LYS A 30 25.88 -9.84 -19.36
C LYS A 30 26.02 -11.28 -18.88
N VAL A 31 25.93 -12.22 -19.80
CA VAL A 31 26.45 -13.58 -19.62
C VAL A 31 27.98 -13.48 -19.69
N PRO A 32 28.74 -13.84 -18.64
CA PRO A 32 30.17 -14.04 -18.78
C PRO A 32 30.42 -15.42 -19.42
N PRO A 33 31.24 -15.54 -20.48
CA PRO A 33 31.69 -16.84 -20.94
C PRO A 33 32.62 -17.46 -19.88
N GLN A 34 32.46 -18.75 -19.65
CA GLN A 34 33.37 -19.58 -18.88
C GLN A 34 34.80 -19.40 -19.40
N ALA A 35 35.66 -18.79 -18.59
CA ALA A 35 37.09 -18.99 -18.67
C ALA A 35 37.51 -19.67 -17.37
N LEU A 36 37.99 -20.91 -17.47
CA LEU A 36 38.67 -21.60 -16.38
C LEU A 36 39.68 -20.64 -15.77
N ARG A 37 39.50 -20.33 -14.48
CA ARG A 37 40.55 -19.70 -13.68
C ARG A 37 41.66 -20.73 -13.50
N ASN A 38 42.61 -20.75 -14.43
CA ASN A 38 43.90 -21.36 -14.16
C ASN A 38 44.57 -20.52 -13.07
N TYR A 39 44.58 -21.02 -11.84
CA TYR A 39 45.43 -20.49 -10.78
C TYR A 39 46.89 -20.74 -11.19
N GLY A 40 47.47 -19.79 -11.93
CA GLY A 40 48.89 -19.76 -12.22
C GLY A 40 49.63 -19.30 -10.98
N ASN A 41 50.62 -20.08 -10.54
CA ASN A 41 51.48 -19.71 -9.42
C ASN A 41 52.06 -18.30 -9.66
N ILE A 42 51.76 -17.37 -8.74
CA ILE A 42 52.25 -15.97 -8.74
C ILE A 42 53.79 -15.96 -8.76
N MET A 43 54.40 -17.09 -8.40
CA MET A 43 55.83 -17.39 -8.46
C MET A 43 56.46 -17.37 -9.87
N TYR A 44 55.68 -17.41 -10.95
CA TYR A 44 56.21 -17.38 -12.33
C TYR A 44 55.65 -16.23 -13.18
N ASP A 45 54.91 -15.30 -12.57
CA ASP A 45 54.39 -14.14 -13.28
C ASP A 45 55.50 -13.10 -13.53
N ARG A 46 55.77 -12.83 -14.81
CA ARG A 46 56.82 -11.90 -15.27
C ARG A 46 56.52 -10.44 -14.90
N ARG A 47 55.31 -10.12 -14.44
CA ARG A 47 54.91 -8.77 -14.01
C ARG A 47 55.25 -8.50 -12.54
N VAL A 48 55.56 -9.54 -11.76
CA VAL A 48 55.86 -9.43 -10.33
C VAL A 48 57.38 -9.41 -10.15
N VAL A 49 57.95 -8.23 -9.92
CA VAL A 49 59.38 -8.07 -9.62
C VAL A 49 59.65 -8.56 -8.20
N ARG A 50 60.52 -9.55 -8.05
CA ARG A 50 60.90 -10.10 -6.73
C ARG A 50 62.33 -9.72 -6.38
N GLY A 51 62.50 -9.13 -5.21
CA GLY A 51 63.79 -8.66 -4.69
C GLY A 51 63.77 -7.17 -4.35
N SER A 52 64.74 -6.74 -3.55
CA SER A 52 64.91 -5.34 -3.15
C SER A 52 65.37 -4.49 -4.36
N THR A 53 64.67 -3.41 -4.64
CA THR A 53 64.88 -2.54 -5.83
C THR A 53 66.01 -1.52 -5.66
N TYR A 54 66.84 -1.61 -4.61
CA TYR A 54 67.87 -0.60 -4.30
C TYR A 54 69.31 -0.95 -4.70
N SER A 55 69.55 -2.08 -5.35
CA SER A 55 70.93 -2.52 -5.65
C SER A 55 71.05 -3.21 -7.00
N GLN A 56 71.05 -2.41 -8.06
CA GLN A 56 71.51 -2.81 -9.39
C GLN A 56 72.49 -1.76 -9.89
N HIS A 57 73.77 -1.88 -9.51
CA HIS A 57 74.89 -1.88 -10.46
C HIS A 57 76.22 -2.01 -9.69
N ILE A 58 77.02 -3.03 -10.00
CA ILE A 58 78.39 -2.93 -10.53
C ILE A 58 78.95 -4.36 -10.64
N LEU A 59 79.38 -4.67 -11.86
CA LEU A 59 79.99 -5.92 -12.31
C LEU A 59 81.33 -6.17 -11.59
N GLN A 60 81.62 -7.44 -11.29
CA GLN A 60 82.94 -7.89 -10.87
C GLN A 60 83.78 -8.22 -12.11
N THR A 61 84.92 -7.54 -12.26
CA THR A 61 85.99 -7.94 -13.18
C THR A 61 87.31 -7.99 -12.41
N THR A 62 87.84 -9.21 -12.31
CA THR A 62 89.24 -9.61 -12.13
C THR A 62 90.25 -8.55 -11.65
N ALA A 63 90.74 -8.77 -10.42
CA ALA A 63 92.01 -8.36 -9.84
C ALA A 63 92.97 -7.50 -10.69
N GLN A 64 93.04 -6.21 -10.36
CA GLN A 64 94.30 -5.48 -10.22
C GLN A 64 94.22 -4.69 -8.91
N THR A 65 95.23 -4.83 -8.05
CA THR A 65 95.27 -4.20 -6.72
C THR A 65 95.24 -2.69 -6.85
N THR A 66 94.15 -2.07 -6.42
CA THR A 66 93.91 -0.62 -6.55
C THR A 66 94.55 0.14 -5.38
N PRO A 67 95.03 1.38 -5.57
CA PRO A 67 95.61 2.21 -4.49
C PRO A 67 94.65 2.45 -3.30
N SER A 68 93.36 2.18 -3.49
CA SER A 68 92.31 2.17 -2.46
C SER A 68 92.44 1.03 -1.42
N GLU A 69 93.02 -0.11 -1.77
CA GLU A 69 93.26 -1.21 -0.81
C GLU A 69 94.42 -0.90 0.14
N ILE A 70 95.43 -0.15 -0.35
CA ILE A 70 96.54 0.36 0.46
C ILE A 70 96.03 1.41 1.46
N GLN A 71 95.07 2.24 1.06
CA GLN A 71 94.41 3.21 1.94
C GLN A 71 93.60 2.52 3.06
N ARG A 72 92.87 1.43 2.74
CA ARG A 72 92.18 0.62 3.75
C ARG A 72 93.13 -0.03 4.75
N HIS A 73 94.30 -0.51 4.30
CA HIS A 73 95.33 -1.06 5.19
C HIS A 73 95.93 0.02 6.12
N GLN A 74 96.15 1.24 5.60
CA GLN A 74 96.59 2.37 6.42
C GLN A 74 95.50 2.82 7.41
N GLU A 75 94.23 2.81 7.03
CA GLU A 75 93.10 3.12 7.89
C GLU A 75 92.90 2.07 8.99
N MET A 76 93.06 0.79 8.68
CA MET A 76 93.11 -0.28 9.69
C MET A 76 94.27 -0.09 10.67
N ARG A 77 95.46 0.29 10.18
CA ARG A 77 96.62 0.59 11.03
C ARG A 77 96.36 1.80 11.93
N ARG A 78 95.66 2.83 11.41
CA ARG A 78 95.23 4.01 12.18
C ARG A 78 94.18 3.67 13.24
N ARG A 79 93.20 2.82 12.91
CA ARG A 79 92.21 2.29 13.86
C ARG A 79 92.85 1.46 14.95
N ALA A 80 93.84 0.62 14.64
CA ALA A 80 94.57 -0.16 15.65
C ALA A 80 95.34 0.74 16.63
N ILE A 81 95.94 1.85 16.16
CA ILE A 81 96.60 2.84 17.02
C ILE A 81 95.58 3.59 17.89
N THR A 82 94.40 3.91 17.32
CA THR A 82 93.32 4.57 18.06
C THR A 82 92.71 3.65 19.12
N GLN A 83 92.53 2.37 18.82
CA GLN A 83 92.12 1.35 19.79
C GLN A 83 93.18 1.15 20.88
N LYS A 84 94.48 1.15 20.55
CA LYS A 84 95.54 1.11 21.58
C LYS A 84 95.53 2.33 22.50
N ARG A 85 95.20 3.52 21.99
CA ARG A 85 95.00 4.73 22.82
C ARG A 85 93.72 4.63 23.67
N ALA A 86 92.61 4.17 23.09
CA ALA A 86 91.35 3.95 23.80
C ALA A 86 91.48 2.87 24.90
N PHE A 87 92.29 1.83 24.68
CA PHE A 87 92.58 0.81 25.71
C PHE A 87 93.46 1.35 26.85
N GLY A 88 94.28 2.38 26.57
CA GLY A 88 95.00 3.13 27.60
C GLY A 88 94.07 4.00 28.46
N GLU A 89 92.99 4.51 27.89
CA GLU A 89 91.98 5.33 28.58
C GLU A 89 90.88 4.49 29.28
N SER A 90 90.69 3.22 28.87
CA SER A 90 89.71 2.30 29.48
C SER A 90 90.26 1.46 30.64
N ARG A 91 91.49 1.70 31.09
CA ARG A 91 91.96 1.15 32.38
C ARG A 91 91.33 1.98 33.49
N LEU A 92 90.34 1.42 34.17
CA LEU A 92 89.83 1.93 35.43
C LEU A 92 91.01 2.07 36.40
N LYS A 93 91.42 3.30 36.70
CA LYS A 93 92.46 3.56 37.70
C LYS A 93 91.93 3.14 39.07
N THR A 94 92.73 2.38 39.80
CA THR A 94 92.49 2.13 41.23
C THR A 94 92.43 3.48 41.95
N PRO A 95 91.40 3.75 42.77
CA PRO A 95 91.27 5.03 43.48
C PRO A 95 92.49 5.30 44.37
N GLU A 96 92.85 6.57 44.56
CA GLU A 96 94.02 6.96 45.37
C GLU A 96 93.88 6.54 46.84
N ALA A 97 95.01 6.21 47.46
CA ALA A 97 95.06 5.81 48.86
C ALA A 97 94.62 6.97 49.77
N LEU A 98 93.75 6.67 50.75
CA LEU A 98 93.34 7.64 51.76
C LEU A 98 94.54 8.17 52.56
N GLN A 99 94.53 9.47 52.87
CA GLN A 99 95.66 10.19 53.46
C GLN A 99 96.16 9.51 54.75
N GLY A 100 97.41 9.05 54.74
CA GLY A 100 98.07 8.34 55.85
C GLY A 100 98.13 6.80 55.71
N ARG A 101 97.64 6.22 54.61
CA ARG A 101 97.79 4.78 54.30
C ARG A 101 98.45 4.59 52.93
N THR A 102 99.33 3.60 52.81
CA THR A 102 99.96 3.22 51.53
C THR A 102 99.35 1.93 51.01
N HIS A 103 99.03 1.88 49.71
CA HIS A 103 98.63 0.61 49.08
C HIS A 103 99.85 -0.33 49.01
N VAL A 104 99.59 -1.62 49.25
CA VAL A 104 100.55 -2.72 49.06
C VAL A 104 99.99 -3.60 47.96
N ASP A 105 100.80 -3.87 46.94
CA ASP A 105 100.43 -4.77 45.85
C ASP A 105 100.43 -6.21 46.37
N VAL A 106 99.28 -6.89 46.27
CA VAL A 106 99.13 -8.31 46.61
C VAL A 106 99.14 -9.10 45.30
N GLN A 107 99.96 -10.15 45.24
CA GLN A 107 100.13 -10.97 44.05
C GLN A 107 98.86 -11.79 43.77
N THR A 108 98.04 -11.31 42.82
CA THR A 108 96.77 -11.96 42.38
C THR A 108 96.92 -12.72 41.07
N ASP A 109 98.14 -12.96 40.60
CA ASP A 109 98.38 -13.75 39.41
C ASP A 109 98.02 -15.22 39.68
N LEU A 110 97.28 -15.85 38.75
CA LEU A 110 96.98 -17.27 38.81
C LEU A 110 98.29 -18.06 38.70
N TYR A 111 98.80 -18.52 39.83
CA TYR A 111 99.93 -19.45 39.89
C TYR A 111 99.39 -20.86 39.59
N LEU A 112 99.52 -21.32 38.35
CA LEU A 112 99.27 -22.72 37.99
C LEU A 112 100.59 -23.48 38.15
N GLU A 113 100.73 -24.23 39.25
CA GLU A 113 101.73 -25.28 39.35
C GLU A 113 101.29 -26.46 38.47
N GLU A 114 102.06 -26.78 37.42
CA GLU A 114 101.98 -28.08 36.78
C GLU A 114 102.54 -29.14 37.75
N LEU A 115 101.64 -29.85 38.44
CA LEU A 115 101.98 -31.06 39.17
C LEU A 115 102.45 -32.12 38.16
N SER A 116 103.75 -32.14 37.91
CA SER A 116 104.44 -33.19 37.15
C SER A 116 104.73 -34.38 38.06
N ASP A 117 103.67 -34.95 38.65
CA ASP A 117 103.79 -36.24 39.30
C ASP A 117 103.70 -37.31 38.21
N VAL A 118 104.86 -37.76 37.74
CA VAL A 118 104.96 -38.95 36.90
C VAL A 118 104.58 -40.12 37.78
N LEU A 119 103.29 -40.43 37.83
CA LEU A 119 102.80 -41.63 38.50
C LEU A 119 103.56 -42.82 37.93
N ALA A 120 104.29 -43.53 38.78
CA ALA A 120 104.93 -44.77 38.42
C ALA A 120 103.84 -45.76 37.98
N THR A 121 103.66 -45.92 36.68
CA THR A 121 102.83 -46.98 36.11
C THR A 121 103.52 -48.30 36.38
N THR A 122 103.05 -49.00 37.43
CA THR A 122 103.27 -50.43 37.55
C THR A 122 102.34 -51.11 36.55
N ASP A 123 102.90 -51.71 35.51
CA ASP A 123 102.14 -52.59 34.63
C ASP A 123 101.72 -53.82 35.42
N ILE A 124 100.44 -53.86 35.79
CA ILE A 124 99.81 -55.04 36.38
C ILE A 124 99.19 -55.82 35.22
N GLU A 125 99.87 -56.87 34.78
CA GLU A 125 99.29 -57.84 33.87
C GLU A 125 98.28 -58.70 34.63
N CYS A 126 97.02 -58.25 34.68
CA CYS A 126 95.92 -59.11 35.06
C CYS A 126 95.59 -60.01 33.88
N GLN A 127 95.81 -61.33 34.02
CA GLN A 127 95.30 -62.33 33.10
C GLN A 127 93.76 -62.28 33.10
N THR A 128 93.19 -61.53 32.16
CA THR A 128 91.75 -61.49 31.91
C THR A 128 91.36 -62.72 31.11
N ASP A 129 90.46 -63.53 31.67
CA ASP A 129 89.81 -64.62 30.95
C ASP A 129 89.04 -64.04 29.75
N ALA A 130 89.32 -64.55 28.55
CA ALA A 130 88.96 -63.92 27.29
C ALA A 130 87.48 -64.12 26.88
N PHE A 131 86.62 -64.65 27.75
CA PHE A 131 85.24 -65.02 27.39
C PHE A 131 84.20 -64.69 28.46
N LEU A 132 84.08 -63.41 28.83
CA LEU A 132 82.82 -62.89 29.36
C LEU A 132 82.34 -61.73 28.49
N ASP A 133 81.23 -61.93 27.79
CA ASP A 133 80.55 -60.88 27.04
C ASP A 133 80.13 -59.77 28.00
N ARG A 134 80.71 -58.58 27.80
CA ARG A 134 80.30 -57.36 28.51
C ARG A 134 78.82 -57.12 28.19
N PRO A 135 77.94 -56.90 29.19
CA PRO A 135 76.55 -56.54 28.90
C PRO A 135 76.53 -55.28 28.03
N ALA A 136 75.61 -55.22 27.08
CA ALA A 136 75.50 -54.10 26.15
C ALA A 136 75.43 -52.79 26.93
N THR A 137 76.36 -51.87 26.64
CA THR A 137 76.39 -50.55 27.27
C THR A 137 75.03 -49.88 27.10
N PRO A 138 74.39 -49.39 28.17
CA PRO A 138 73.08 -48.75 28.07
C PRO A 138 73.15 -47.59 27.08
N LEU A 139 72.15 -47.50 26.20
CA LEU A 139 72.06 -46.42 25.22
C LEU A 139 71.97 -45.08 25.96
N PHE A 140 72.88 -44.17 25.63
CA PHE A 140 72.85 -42.82 26.16
C PHE A 140 71.63 -42.08 25.60
N ILE A 141 70.64 -41.82 26.45
CA ILE A 141 69.51 -40.95 26.15
C ILE A 141 69.85 -39.56 26.69
N PRO A 142 70.10 -38.56 25.83
CA PRO A 142 70.36 -37.20 26.30
C PRO A 142 69.17 -36.69 27.11
N ALA A 143 69.44 -36.06 28.26
CA ALA A 143 68.40 -35.38 29.01
C ALA A 143 67.77 -34.30 28.13
N LYS A 144 66.44 -34.21 28.10
CA LYS A 144 65.72 -33.17 27.36
C LYS A 144 66.18 -31.80 27.87
N THR A 145 67.01 -31.10 27.08
CA THR A 145 67.45 -29.74 27.38
C THR A 145 66.48 -28.75 26.75
N GLY A 146 65.58 -28.19 27.57
CA GLY A 146 64.61 -27.16 27.22
C GLY A 146 63.58 -27.01 28.34
N LYS A 147 63.09 -25.79 28.59
CA LYS A 147 61.98 -25.55 29.54
C LYS A 147 60.67 -25.67 28.77
N ASP A 148 59.84 -26.64 29.13
CA ASP A 148 58.47 -26.72 28.60
C ASP A 148 57.63 -25.62 29.24
N VAL A 149 57.01 -24.77 28.41
CA VAL A 149 56.08 -23.71 28.83
C VAL A 149 54.77 -23.91 28.09
N ALA A 150 53.68 -24.05 28.83
CA ALA A 150 52.34 -24.01 28.28
C ALA A 150 51.75 -22.62 28.52
N THR A 151 51.12 -22.06 27.50
CA THR A 151 50.33 -20.83 27.57
C THR A 151 48.90 -21.18 27.23
N GLN A 152 47.98 -20.93 28.17
CA GLN A 152 46.55 -21.11 28.00
C GLN A 152 45.87 -19.74 28.14
N ILE A 153 44.88 -19.46 27.29
CA ILE A 153 44.03 -18.28 27.42
C ILE A 153 42.80 -18.71 28.21
N GLU A 154 42.50 -18.00 29.29
CA GLU A 154 41.36 -18.29 30.17
C GLU A 154 40.08 -17.63 29.66
N GLU A 155 38.92 -18.13 30.10
CA GLU A 155 37.63 -17.55 29.73
C GLU A 155 37.54 -16.07 30.14
N GLY A 156 37.29 -15.19 29.16
CA GLY A 156 37.15 -13.75 29.36
C GLY A 156 38.43 -12.93 29.15
N GLU A 157 39.61 -13.55 28.99
CA GLU A 157 40.88 -12.82 28.83
C GLU A 157 40.98 -12.03 27.50
N LEU A 158 40.22 -12.46 26.48
CA LEU A 158 40.14 -11.83 25.15
C LEU A 158 38.82 -11.07 24.91
N PHE A 159 37.96 -10.95 25.92
CA PHE A 159 36.64 -10.34 25.73
C PHE A 159 36.75 -8.82 25.61
N ASP A 160 36.25 -8.28 24.50
CA ASP A 160 36.14 -6.84 24.25
C ASP A 160 34.66 -6.44 24.24
N PHE A 161 34.21 -5.79 25.31
CA PHE A 161 32.82 -5.41 25.48
C PHE A 161 32.31 -4.53 24.33
N ASP A 162 33.09 -3.54 23.91
CA ASP A 162 32.67 -2.56 22.92
C ASP A 162 32.46 -3.20 21.54
N ARG A 163 33.21 -4.26 21.25
CA ARG A 163 33.05 -5.04 20.03
C ARG A 163 31.91 -6.05 20.11
N GLU A 164 31.79 -6.75 21.23
CA GLU A 164 30.80 -7.83 21.40
C GLU A 164 29.37 -7.31 21.64
N VAL A 165 29.21 -6.09 22.18
CA VAL A 165 27.87 -5.49 22.40
C VAL A 165 27.25 -4.90 21.13
N GLN A 166 28.06 -4.58 20.11
CA GLN A 166 27.59 -3.92 18.88
C GLN A 166 26.43 -4.66 18.20
N PRO A 167 26.49 -5.99 17.95
CA PRO A 167 25.39 -6.70 17.30
C PRO A 167 24.11 -6.72 18.14
N LEU A 168 24.25 -6.78 19.47
CA LEU A 168 23.11 -6.75 20.39
C LEU A 168 22.41 -5.39 20.33
N LEU A 169 23.19 -4.30 20.38
CA LEU A 169 22.68 -2.95 20.36
C LEU A 169 22.07 -2.60 19.00
N GLU A 170 22.68 -3.05 17.90
CA GLU A 170 22.13 -2.88 16.55
C GLU A 170 20.76 -3.54 16.42
N VAL A 171 20.61 -4.77 16.90
CA VAL A 171 19.32 -5.48 16.87
C VAL A 171 18.29 -4.82 17.79
N LEU A 172 18.69 -4.41 19.00
CA LEU A 172 17.78 -3.74 19.94
C LEU A 172 17.28 -2.41 19.36
N VAL A 173 18.19 -1.53 18.94
CA VAL A 173 17.83 -0.23 18.37
C VAL A 173 17.03 -0.42 17.09
N GLY A 174 17.47 -1.30 16.19
CA GLY A 174 16.77 -1.61 14.95
C GLY A 174 15.32 -2.06 15.19
N LYS A 175 15.11 -3.03 16.09
CA LYS A 175 13.77 -3.53 16.43
C LYS A 175 12.91 -2.48 17.11
N THR A 176 13.46 -1.69 18.03
CA THR A 176 12.68 -0.65 18.71
C THR A 176 12.22 0.43 17.75
N VAL A 177 13.08 0.86 16.82
CA VAL A 177 12.73 1.86 15.81
C VAL A 177 11.73 1.28 14.81
N GLU A 178 11.95 0.07 14.31
CA GLU A 178 11.03 -0.61 13.39
C GLU A 178 9.65 -0.79 14.00
N GLN A 179 9.57 -1.30 15.23
CA GLN A 179 8.31 -1.47 15.95
C GLN A 179 7.61 -0.11 16.16
N SER A 180 8.33 0.92 16.62
CA SER A 180 7.74 2.24 16.84
C SER A 180 7.21 2.87 15.54
N LEU A 181 7.89 2.64 14.41
CA LEU A 181 7.44 3.15 13.11
C LEU A 181 6.16 2.44 12.66
N LEU A 182 6.09 1.11 12.82
CA LEU A 182 4.90 0.34 12.49
C LEU A 182 3.70 0.77 13.34
N GLU A 183 3.88 0.95 14.64
CA GLU A 183 2.82 1.39 15.55
C GLU A 183 2.27 2.76 15.16
N VAL A 184 3.15 3.73 14.86
CA VAL A 184 2.72 5.08 14.44
C VAL A 184 1.98 5.03 13.09
N MET A 185 2.46 4.22 12.13
CA MET A 185 1.78 4.06 10.85
C MET A 185 0.38 3.44 11.02
N GLU A 186 0.26 2.41 11.86
CA GLU A 186 -1.04 1.79 12.16
C GLU A 186 -2.00 2.77 12.85
N GLU A 187 -1.51 3.60 13.76
CA GLU A 187 -2.32 4.64 14.43
C GLU A 187 -2.85 5.67 13.42
N GLU A 188 -2.00 6.18 12.53
CA GLU A 188 -2.41 7.13 11.49
C GLU A 188 -3.44 6.54 10.52
N GLU A 189 -3.26 5.28 10.11
CA GLU A 189 -4.22 4.56 9.27
C GLU A 189 -5.57 4.40 9.97
N LEU A 190 -5.57 3.99 11.25
CA LEU A 190 -6.79 3.86 12.05
C LEU A 190 -7.51 5.20 12.23
N GLU A 191 -6.77 6.30 12.43
CA GLU A 191 -7.35 7.64 12.51
C GLU A 191 -7.99 8.06 11.19
N CYS A 192 -7.33 7.80 10.07
CA CYS A 192 -7.87 8.09 8.73
C CYS A 192 -9.17 7.31 8.48
N LEU A 193 -9.20 6.01 8.78
CA LEU A 193 -10.40 5.18 8.64
C LEU A 193 -11.53 5.67 9.54
N ARG A 194 -11.24 6.01 10.80
CA ARG A 194 -12.23 6.58 11.74
C ARG A 194 -12.76 7.93 11.27
N ALA A 195 -11.92 8.78 10.70
CA ALA A 195 -12.34 10.07 10.14
C ALA A 195 -13.25 9.88 8.93
N GLN A 196 -12.89 8.99 8.01
CA GLN A 196 -13.72 8.64 6.85
C GLN A 196 -15.08 8.06 7.28
N GLN A 197 -15.07 7.14 8.24
CA GLN A 197 -16.32 6.55 8.76
C GLN A 197 -17.22 7.61 9.41
N ARG A 198 -16.66 8.53 10.20
CA ARG A 198 -17.42 9.63 10.80
C ARG A 198 -18.05 10.53 9.74
N ALA A 199 -17.25 10.98 8.76
CA ALA A 199 -17.74 11.82 7.66
C ALA A 199 -18.85 11.13 6.86
N PHE A 200 -18.70 9.84 6.57
CA PHE A 200 -19.72 9.04 5.88
C PHE A 200 -21.01 8.93 6.70
N LEU A 201 -20.92 8.66 8.00
CA LEU A 201 -22.08 8.55 8.88
C LEU A 201 -22.81 9.89 9.03
N GLU A 202 -22.08 11.00 9.14
CA GLU A 202 -22.64 12.34 9.18
C GLU A 202 -23.43 12.66 7.91
N LEU A 203 -22.83 12.40 6.74
CA LEU A 203 -23.50 12.58 5.45
C LEU A 203 -24.75 11.70 5.37
N ARG A 204 -24.63 10.40 5.65
CA ARG A 204 -25.75 9.46 5.61
C ARG A 204 -26.89 9.86 6.55
N ASN A 205 -26.58 10.34 7.75
CA ASN A 205 -27.58 10.80 8.71
C ASN A 205 -28.29 12.05 8.21
N SER A 206 -27.56 12.98 7.58
CA SER A 206 -28.13 14.18 6.97
C SER A 206 -29.07 13.84 5.80
N GLU A 207 -28.66 12.94 4.92
CA GLU A 207 -29.45 12.46 3.80
C GLU A 207 -30.72 11.74 4.27
N LEU A 208 -30.59 10.87 5.28
CA LEU A 208 -31.72 10.14 5.85
C LEU A 208 -32.75 11.10 6.47
N ALA A 209 -32.30 12.13 7.19
CA ALA A 209 -33.18 13.15 7.74
C ALA A 209 -33.90 13.95 6.63
N GLU A 210 -33.21 14.26 5.53
CA GLU A 210 -33.82 14.94 4.39
C GLU A 210 -34.86 14.07 3.68
N VAL A 211 -34.54 12.80 3.43
CA VAL A 211 -35.47 11.84 2.81
C VAL A 211 -36.72 11.68 3.67
N GLN A 212 -36.59 11.55 4.99
CA GLN A 212 -37.74 11.47 5.90
C GLN A 212 -38.61 12.72 5.82
N ARG A 213 -37.99 13.91 5.77
CA ARG A 213 -38.70 15.19 5.61
C ARG A 213 -39.50 15.22 4.30
N LEU A 214 -38.90 14.79 3.19
CA LEU A 214 -39.54 14.77 1.88
C LEU A 214 -40.68 13.73 1.82
N GLN A 215 -40.46 12.54 2.37
CA GLN A 215 -41.48 11.49 2.45
C GLN A 215 -42.71 11.95 3.22
N GLU A 216 -42.54 12.64 4.36
CA GLU A 216 -43.67 13.14 5.13
C GLU A 216 -44.41 14.26 4.38
N GLN A 217 -43.70 15.13 3.66
CA GLN A 217 -44.33 16.13 2.78
C GLN A 217 -45.12 15.47 1.64
N GLU A 218 -44.56 14.47 0.99
CA GLU A 218 -45.22 13.72 -0.07
C GLU A 218 -46.44 12.97 0.45
N ARG A 219 -46.34 12.36 1.64
CA ARG A 219 -47.48 11.71 2.32
C ARG A 219 -48.64 12.69 2.51
N ARG A 220 -48.35 13.91 3.00
CA ARG A 220 -49.38 14.95 3.18
C ARG A 220 -49.99 15.38 1.86
N ARG A 221 -49.17 15.65 0.84
CA ARG A 221 -49.65 16.05 -0.51
C ARG A 221 -50.49 14.95 -1.16
N SER A 222 -50.08 13.70 -1.04
CA SER A 222 -50.79 12.55 -1.59
C SER A 222 -52.16 12.39 -0.93
N GLN A 223 -52.21 12.49 0.41
CA GLN A 223 -53.48 12.45 1.15
C GLN A 223 -54.42 13.60 0.78
N GLU A 224 -53.90 14.82 0.61
CA GLU A 224 -54.71 15.94 0.16
C GLU A 224 -55.23 15.73 -1.26
N LYS A 225 -54.36 15.28 -2.18
CA LYS A 225 -54.73 14.96 -3.56
C LYS A 225 -55.82 13.90 -3.61
N GLU A 226 -55.71 12.83 -2.82
CA GLU A 226 -56.70 11.77 -2.76
C GLU A 226 -58.06 12.29 -2.27
N ARG A 227 -58.07 13.14 -1.23
CA ARG A 227 -59.29 13.81 -0.75
C ARG A 227 -59.94 14.66 -1.83
N ARG A 228 -59.15 15.46 -2.55
CA ARG A 228 -59.64 16.29 -3.66
C ARG A 228 -60.24 15.45 -4.79
N ILE A 229 -59.59 14.35 -5.15
CA ILE A 229 -60.09 13.42 -6.17
C ILE A 229 -61.41 12.79 -5.72
N ALA A 230 -61.52 12.40 -4.45
CA ALA A 230 -62.76 11.83 -3.90
C ALA A 230 -63.91 12.86 -3.95
N GLU A 231 -63.68 14.09 -3.49
CA GLU A 231 -64.64 15.20 -3.55
C GLU A 231 -65.10 15.46 -4.99
N GLN A 232 -64.16 15.56 -5.94
CA GLN A 232 -64.47 15.80 -7.34
C GLN A 232 -65.24 14.63 -7.97
N ARG A 233 -64.90 13.39 -7.60
CA ARG A 233 -65.61 12.20 -8.08
C ARG A 233 -67.05 12.19 -7.60
N GLU A 234 -67.31 12.58 -6.36
CA GLU A 234 -68.68 12.70 -5.84
C GLU A 234 -69.45 13.84 -6.51
N ALA A 235 -68.81 14.99 -6.73
CA ALA A 235 -69.42 16.11 -7.47
C ALA A 235 -69.83 15.70 -8.89
N LEU A 236 -68.94 15.02 -9.62
CA LEU A 236 -69.23 14.51 -10.97
C LEU A 236 -70.36 13.47 -10.99
N LYS A 237 -70.46 12.61 -9.96
CA LYS A 237 -71.60 11.68 -9.84
C LYS A 237 -72.92 12.44 -9.71
N LYS A 238 -72.97 13.41 -8.79
CA LYS A 238 -74.16 14.26 -8.58
C LYS A 238 -74.52 15.03 -9.85
N GLU A 239 -73.52 15.59 -10.55
CA GLU A 239 -73.73 16.29 -11.82
C GLU A 239 -74.39 15.38 -12.86
N LYS A 240 -73.87 14.16 -13.05
CA LYS A 240 -74.46 13.17 -13.96
C LYS A 240 -75.89 12.83 -13.59
N GLU A 241 -76.16 12.53 -12.31
CA GLU A 241 -77.51 12.25 -11.83
C GLU A 241 -78.46 13.42 -12.07
N THR A 242 -78.00 14.66 -11.86
CA THR A 242 -78.82 15.85 -12.13
C THR A 242 -79.05 16.06 -13.62
N ALA A 243 -78.04 15.83 -14.47
CA ALA A 243 -78.16 15.95 -15.91
C ALA A 243 -79.13 14.92 -16.48
N GLU A 244 -79.08 13.67 -16.02
CA GLU A 244 -80.03 12.61 -16.39
C GLU A 244 -81.45 12.94 -15.96
N LYS A 245 -81.65 13.45 -14.74
CA LYS A 245 -82.97 13.90 -14.26
C LYS A 245 -83.53 15.03 -15.10
N ILE A 246 -82.69 16.00 -15.47
CA ILE A 246 -83.08 17.12 -16.34
C ILE A 246 -83.44 16.60 -17.74
N ALA A 247 -82.60 15.73 -18.32
CA ALA A 247 -82.85 15.13 -19.62
C ALA A 247 -84.15 14.32 -19.65
N ALA A 248 -84.39 13.48 -18.64
CA ALA A 248 -85.64 12.71 -18.52
C ALA A 248 -86.87 13.62 -18.37
N ARG A 249 -86.76 14.70 -17.61
CA ARG A 249 -87.82 15.70 -17.48
C ARG A 249 -88.13 16.38 -18.81
N VAL A 250 -87.11 16.87 -19.51
CA VAL A 250 -87.26 17.53 -20.81
C VAL A 250 -87.81 16.56 -21.85
N PHE A 251 -87.32 15.33 -21.89
CA PHE A 251 -87.82 14.27 -22.75
C PHE A 251 -89.31 13.99 -22.48
N SER A 252 -89.69 13.82 -21.22
CA SER A 252 -91.09 13.58 -20.84
C SER A 252 -91.99 14.75 -21.23
N GLN A 253 -91.53 15.99 -21.04
CA GLN A 253 -92.27 17.18 -21.44
C GLN A 253 -92.49 17.25 -22.94
N HIS A 254 -91.44 17.03 -23.75
CA HIS A 254 -91.54 17.03 -25.20
C HIS A 254 -92.42 15.88 -25.70
N TYR A 255 -92.23 14.66 -25.17
CA TYR A 255 -93.01 13.50 -25.56
C TYR A 255 -94.50 13.68 -25.23
N LEU A 256 -94.83 14.17 -24.04
CA LEU A 256 -96.21 14.45 -23.65
C LEU A 256 -96.83 15.61 -24.45
N ALA A 257 -96.05 16.62 -24.80
CA ALA A 257 -96.52 17.74 -25.61
C ALA A 257 -96.97 17.30 -27.00
N ASP A 258 -96.30 16.30 -27.60
CA ASP A 258 -96.66 15.77 -28.92
C ASP A 258 -97.72 14.65 -28.83
N LEU A 259 -97.62 13.79 -27.80
CA LEU A 259 -98.53 12.65 -27.62
C LEU A 259 -99.95 13.10 -27.31
N LEU A 260 -100.13 14.11 -26.43
CA LEU A 260 -101.46 14.56 -26.02
C LEU A 260 -102.29 15.00 -27.23
N PRO A 261 -101.86 15.96 -28.08
CA PRO A 261 -102.60 16.33 -29.28
C PRO A 261 -102.85 15.13 -30.20
N ALA A 262 -101.85 14.28 -30.45
CA ALA A 262 -102.00 13.14 -31.36
C ALA A 262 -103.04 12.11 -30.88
N VAL A 263 -103.10 11.84 -29.56
CA VAL A 263 -104.13 10.97 -28.97
C VAL A 263 -105.49 11.66 -29.00
N PHE A 264 -105.55 12.96 -28.67
CA PHE A 264 -106.81 13.71 -28.73
C PHE A 264 -107.37 13.75 -30.16
N THR A 265 -106.55 14.03 -31.17
CA THR A 265 -106.96 14.00 -32.58
C THR A 265 -107.38 12.60 -32.99
N SER A 266 -106.60 11.56 -32.64
CA SER A 266 -106.95 10.17 -32.96
C SER A 266 -108.31 9.76 -32.34
N LEU A 267 -108.55 10.05 -31.07
CA LEU A 267 -109.85 9.77 -30.43
C LEU A 267 -110.99 10.61 -31.03
N SER A 268 -110.71 11.83 -31.46
CA SER A 268 -111.70 12.69 -32.14
C SER A 268 -112.06 12.10 -33.51
N ASP A 269 -111.06 11.70 -34.29
CA ASP A 269 -111.23 11.10 -35.62
C ASP A 269 -111.99 9.76 -35.55
N HIS A 270 -111.79 8.99 -34.47
CA HIS A 270 -112.51 7.72 -34.23
C HIS A 270 -113.90 7.93 -33.61
N GLY A 271 -114.36 9.18 -33.46
CA GLY A 271 -115.72 9.51 -32.98
C GLY A 271 -115.95 9.27 -31.49
N TYR A 272 -114.88 9.14 -30.70
CA TYR A 272 -115.01 9.00 -29.23
C TYR A 272 -115.39 10.32 -28.56
N PHE A 273 -114.94 11.45 -29.10
CA PHE A 273 -115.42 12.77 -28.71
C PHE A 273 -116.58 13.17 -29.61
N TYR A 274 -117.76 13.33 -29.02
CA TYR A 274 -118.97 13.78 -29.69
C TYR A 274 -119.58 14.95 -28.92
N ASP A 275 -120.25 15.86 -29.63
CA ASP A 275 -121.07 16.86 -28.97
C ASP A 275 -122.31 16.16 -28.38
N PRO A 276 -122.53 16.21 -27.05
CA PRO A 276 -123.69 15.59 -26.44
C PRO A 276 -125.01 16.12 -27.03
N VAL A 277 -125.05 17.36 -27.52
CA VAL A 277 -126.23 17.96 -28.15
C VAL A 277 -126.48 17.35 -29.53
N GLU A 278 -125.43 17.22 -30.35
CA GLU A 278 -125.54 16.61 -31.68
C GLU A 278 -125.97 15.14 -31.58
N LYS A 279 -125.39 14.37 -30.65
CA LYS A 279 -125.77 12.97 -30.42
C LYS A 279 -127.19 12.84 -29.89
N ASP A 280 -127.64 13.73 -29.01
CA ASP A 280 -129.03 13.74 -28.51
C ASP A 280 -130.03 14.07 -29.64
N ILE A 281 -129.68 15.01 -30.52
CA ILE A 281 -130.46 15.30 -31.72
C ILE A 281 -130.52 14.06 -32.64
N GLU A 282 -129.39 13.41 -32.90
CA GLU A 282 -129.33 12.24 -33.76
C GLU A 282 -130.09 11.03 -33.22
N THR A 283 -129.96 10.78 -31.91
CA THR A 283 -130.51 9.57 -31.27
C THR A 283 -131.95 9.72 -30.80
N ASN A 284 -132.35 10.92 -30.35
CA ASN A 284 -133.69 11.14 -29.78
C ASN A 284 -134.56 12.02 -30.69
N PHE A 285 -134.03 13.12 -31.22
CA PHE A 285 -134.84 14.06 -32.01
C PHE A 285 -135.13 13.59 -33.44
N PHE A 286 -134.14 13.10 -34.19
CA PHE A 286 -134.36 12.64 -35.57
C PHE A 286 -135.31 11.45 -35.66
N PRO A 287 -135.25 10.42 -34.80
CA PRO A 287 -136.24 9.34 -34.83
C PRO A 287 -137.65 9.84 -34.51
N TRP A 288 -137.79 10.75 -33.55
CA TRP A 288 -139.08 11.38 -33.23
C TRP A 288 -139.62 12.19 -34.42
N LEU A 289 -138.78 13.04 -35.04
CA LEU A 289 -139.15 13.84 -36.20
C LEU A 289 -139.55 12.96 -37.39
N MET A 290 -138.76 11.93 -37.69
CA MET A 290 -139.05 10.97 -38.77
C MET A 290 -140.35 10.19 -38.47
N ALA A 291 -140.64 9.86 -37.22
CA ALA A 291 -141.90 9.23 -36.83
C ALA A 291 -143.10 10.17 -37.04
N GLU A 292 -143.01 11.45 -36.67
CA GLU A 292 -144.10 12.41 -36.87
C GLU A 292 -144.29 12.77 -38.36
N VAL A 293 -143.19 12.90 -39.12
CA VAL A 293 -143.25 13.05 -40.59
C VAL A 293 -143.92 11.84 -41.23
N ASN A 294 -143.53 10.61 -40.88
CA ASN A 294 -144.18 9.39 -41.37
C ASN A 294 -145.67 9.36 -41.01
N LYS A 295 -146.05 9.75 -39.79
CA LYS A 295 -147.45 9.86 -39.38
C LYS A 295 -148.23 10.88 -40.20
N SER A 296 -147.62 12.02 -40.54
CA SER A 296 -148.22 13.03 -41.41
C SER A 296 -148.38 12.53 -42.85
N LEU A 297 -147.38 11.81 -43.38
CA LEU A 297 -147.42 11.18 -44.69
C LEU A 297 -148.46 10.07 -44.75
N GLU A 298 -148.57 9.25 -43.71
CA GLU A 298 -149.60 8.21 -43.58
C GLU A 298 -151.01 8.83 -43.47
N LYS A 299 -151.20 9.89 -42.68
CA LYS A 299 -152.46 10.66 -42.69
C LYS A 299 -152.79 11.18 -44.09
N ARG A 300 -151.80 11.70 -44.82
CA ARG A 300 -151.99 12.21 -46.19
C ARG A 300 -152.20 11.09 -47.21
N ARG A 301 -151.62 9.91 -47.00
CA ARG A 301 -151.81 8.69 -47.79
C ARG A 301 -153.22 8.14 -47.59
N VAL A 302 -153.68 8.02 -46.34
CA VAL A 302 -155.04 7.65 -45.97
C VAL A 302 -156.05 8.65 -46.52
N ALA A 303 -155.79 9.95 -46.41
CA ALA A 303 -156.64 10.98 -47.01
C ALA A 303 -156.73 10.87 -48.54
N ARG A 304 -155.61 10.59 -49.23
CA ARG A 304 -155.60 10.29 -50.67
C ARG A 304 -156.38 9.00 -50.99
N GLN A 305 -156.15 7.92 -50.26
CA GLN A 305 -156.88 6.65 -50.45
C GLN A 305 -158.40 6.80 -50.22
N LEU A 306 -158.82 7.63 -49.26
CA LEU A 306 -160.23 7.96 -49.03
C LEU A 306 -160.84 8.81 -50.16
N LEU A 307 -160.09 9.77 -50.71
CA LEU A 307 -160.50 10.56 -51.88
C LEU A 307 -160.59 9.70 -53.14
N ASP A 308 -159.58 8.84 -53.39
CA ASP A 308 -159.54 7.93 -54.53
C ASP A 308 -160.63 6.86 -54.42
N GLY A 309 -160.91 6.33 -53.21
CA GLY A 309 -162.01 5.41 -52.95
C GLY A 309 -163.40 6.05 -53.07
N ARG A 310 -163.51 7.37 -52.92
CA ARG A 310 -164.76 8.12 -53.12
C ARG A 310 -165.02 8.43 -54.61
N ASN A 311 -163.97 8.53 -55.42
CA ASN A 311 -164.07 8.69 -56.88
C ASN A 311 -164.36 7.38 -57.64
N LEU A 312 -164.39 6.22 -56.97
CA LEU A 312 -164.79 4.91 -57.52
C LEU A 312 -166.23 4.50 -57.16
N ARG A 313 -167.02 5.40 -56.56
CA ARG A 313 -168.46 5.20 -56.25
C ARG A 313 -169.39 6.28 -56.85
N MET A 314 -168.99 6.88 -57.97
CA MET A 314 -169.89 7.43 -58.98
C MET A 314 -169.64 6.71 -60.30
#